data_AF-A0AAW0B7E3-F1
#
_entry.id   AF-A0AAW0B7E3-F1
#
_cell.length_a   1.000
_cell.length_b   1.000
_cell.length_c   1.000
_cell.angle_alpha   90.00
_cell.angle_beta   90.00
_cell.angle_gamma   90.00
#
_symmetry.space_group_name_H-M   'P 1'
#
loop_
_entity.id
_entity.type
_entity.pdbx_description
1 polymer ?
#
loop_
_entity_poly.entity_id
_entity_poly.type
_entity_poly.pdbx_seq_one_letter_code
_entity_poly.pdbx_strand_id
1 'polypeptide(L)'
;MSHTSTYSLPVTLREWPWPRSLNPFYDTCKMESAAWCASFGAFKGRSQSAFERCDFGKQMRLDGKQQLIMIKALLASLAYPLLNKDGNRIACDLMNFFFVVDEYTDVASAEEARLLANTVMDALRNPDIPRPPGEWVGGEIARTFWKNALVTGTPSFQRRFINAFGDYLDGCVEQALDRSKSHVRDIDTYFAVRRKTIGALPSFAVLEVHMTHLSDEVLSDPVIQKLIRLTMDMIILCNDFCSYNVEQARGDDSHNIIRVMMNLYQIDIQGALDRVASLHDQLSREFLEALPTVPTFEDPAINSEVSIYVEGLGNWVRANDCWCFESHRYFGPKGLEIQKSRIVTLLPRVTPTAPTPLNALGIFGLERLKGIFYHARSIILGGFYPKEPQSQAPAATEMVV
;
A
#
# COMPACT_ATOMS: atom_id res chain seq x y z
N MET A 1 8.98 35.89 -10.84
CA MET A 1 9.06 35.19 -9.54
C MET A 1 7.86 34.27 -9.49
N SER A 2 8.03 32.94 -9.56
CA SER A 2 6.88 32.05 -9.38
C SER A 2 6.46 32.14 -7.92
N HIS A 3 5.22 32.58 -7.65
CA HIS A 3 4.68 32.50 -6.30
C HIS A 3 4.62 31.03 -5.90
N THR A 4 5.43 30.66 -4.91
CA THR A 4 5.41 29.32 -4.33
C THR A 4 4.12 29.20 -3.53
N SER A 5 3.11 28.51 -4.09
CA SER A 5 1.84 28.29 -3.38
C SER A 5 2.04 27.34 -2.20
N THR A 6 1.52 27.71 -1.04
CA THR A 6 1.52 26.89 0.18
C THR A 6 0.09 26.61 0.61
N TYR A 7 -0.13 25.49 1.30
CA TYR A 7 -1.40 25.15 1.96
C TYR A 7 -1.13 24.54 3.33
N SER A 8 -2.18 24.47 4.16
CA SER A 8 -2.11 23.90 5.51
C SER A 8 -2.76 22.53 5.55
N LEU A 9 -2.03 21.52 6.03
CA LEU A 9 -2.56 20.21 6.38
C LEU A 9 -3.51 20.32 7.56
N PRO A 10 -4.54 19.47 7.63
CA PRO A 10 -5.42 19.41 8.79
C PRO A 10 -4.67 18.86 10.02
N VAL A 11 -5.10 19.32 11.20
CA VAL A 11 -4.75 18.69 12.47
C VAL A 11 -5.85 17.69 12.81
N THR A 12 -5.65 16.44 12.44
CA THR A 12 -6.55 15.34 12.80
C THR A 12 -6.15 14.72 14.15
N LEU A 13 -6.99 13.84 14.70
CA LEU A 13 -6.69 13.00 15.87
C LEU A 13 -6.40 13.77 17.17
N ARG A 14 -6.98 14.97 17.36
CA ARG A 14 -6.78 15.81 18.55
C ARG A 14 -7.22 15.13 19.85
N GLU A 15 -8.34 14.43 19.79
CA GLU A 15 -8.95 13.71 20.92
C GLU A 15 -8.76 12.19 20.80
N TRP A 16 -7.88 11.75 19.88
CA TRP A 16 -7.65 10.33 19.64
C TRP A 16 -6.80 9.71 20.76
N PRO A 17 -7.33 8.75 21.54
CA PRO A 17 -6.68 8.32 22.78
C PRO A 17 -5.46 7.43 22.56
N TRP A 18 -5.31 6.83 21.37
CA TRP A 18 -4.15 5.98 21.05
C TRP A 18 -2.87 6.81 20.89
N PRO A 19 -1.85 6.62 21.74
CA PRO A 19 -0.54 7.25 21.56
C PRO A 19 0.29 6.51 20.50
N ARG A 20 1.34 7.15 20.02
CA ARG A 20 2.36 6.46 19.21
C ARG A 20 2.98 5.31 20.01
N SER A 21 2.85 4.08 19.52
CA SER A 21 3.43 2.87 20.12
C SER A 21 4.23 2.11 19.07
N LEU A 22 5.38 1.53 19.45
CA LEU A 22 6.26 0.81 18.53
C LEU A 22 6.51 -0.61 19.06
N ASN A 23 6.36 -1.60 18.19
CA ASN A 23 6.63 -2.99 18.50
C ASN A 23 8.09 -3.19 18.99
N PRO A 24 8.32 -3.90 20.10
CA PRO A 24 9.66 -4.10 20.67
C PRO A 24 10.61 -4.90 19.74
N PHE A 25 10.07 -5.64 18.77
CA PHE A 25 10.84 -6.41 17.79
C PHE A 25 11.09 -5.66 16.48
N TYR A 26 10.80 -4.35 16.41
CA TYR A 26 10.94 -3.54 15.20
C TYR A 26 12.30 -3.71 14.53
N ASP A 27 13.41 -3.52 15.25
CA ASP A 27 14.74 -3.55 14.63
C ASP A 27 15.09 -4.91 14.04
N THR A 28 14.71 -5.99 14.73
CA THR A 28 14.96 -7.35 14.24
C THR A 28 14.10 -7.66 13.02
N CYS A 29 12.79 -7.41 13.10
CA CYS A 29 11.85 -7.70 12.01
C CYS A 29 12.17 -6.85 10.77
N LYS A 30 12.52 -5.58 10.98
CA LYS A 30 12.98 -4.65 9.93
C LYS A 30 14.15 -5.23 9.15
N MET A 31 15.21 -5.67 9.84
CA MET A 31 16.40 -6.22 9.20
C MET A 31 16.12 -7.50 8.43
N GLU A 32 15.39 -8.44 9.06
CA GLU A 32 15.02 -9.69 8.42
C GLU A 32 14.12 -9.44 7.19
N SER A 33 13.27 -8.40 7.20
CA SER A 33 12.25 -8.16 6.15
C SER A 33 12.88 -7.47 4.97
N ALA A 34 13.81 -6.55 5.26
CA ALA A 34 14.68 -5.97 4.26
C ALA A 34 15.45 -7.05 3.51
N ALA A 35 16.11 -7.95 4.25
CA ALA A 35 16.91 -9.03 3.66
C ALA A 35 16.07 -9.99 2.82
N TRP A 36 14.91 -10.41 3.34
CA TRP A 36 13.97 -11.24 2.60
C TRP A 36 13.49 -10.56 1.31
N CYS A 37 13.00 -9.33 1.38
CA CYS A 37 12.49 -8.62 0.20
C CYS A 37 13.59 -8.37 -0.85
N ALA A 38 14.80 -7.98 -0.40
CA ALA A 38 15.95 -7.76 -1.29
C ALA A 38 16.39 -9.03 -2.03
N SER A 39 16.19 -10.21 -1.44
CA SER A 39 16.62 -11.49 -2.02
C SER A 39 15.95 -11.82 -3.37
N PHE A 40 14.78 -11.22 -3.64
CA PHE A 40 14.06 -11.44 -4.89
C PHE A 40 14.56 -10.58 -6.05
N GLY A 41 15.33 -9.52 -5.78
CA GLY A 41 15.80 -8.60 -6.82
C GLY A 41 14.65 -8.00 -7.63
N ALA A 42 13.55 -7.64 -6.94
CA ALA A 42 12.30 -7.21 -7.58
C ALA A 42 12.47 -5.94 -8.43
N PHE A 43 13.44 -5.09 -8.12
CA PHE A 43 13.67 -3.84 -8.85
C PHE A 43 15.11 -3.72 -9.34
N LYS A 44 15.31 -2.83 -10.32
CA LYS A 44 16.63 -2.43 -10.84
C LYS A 44 16.71 -0.91 -10.91
N GLY A 45 17.93 -0.38 -11.04
CA GLY A 45 18.20 1.02 -11.36
C GLY A 45 17.46 2.03 -10.46
N ARG A 46 16.63 2.87 -11.10
CA ARG A 46 15.89 3.95 -10.42
C ARG A 46 14.79 3.43 -9.51
N SER A 47 14.15 2.31 -9.84
CA SER A 47 13.09 1.71 -9.03
C SER A 47 13.64 1.07 -7.78
N GLN A 48 14.79 0.39 -7.88
CA GLN A 48 15.52 -0.06 -6.70
C GLN A 48 15.91 1.14 -5.83
N SER A 49 16.47 2.18 -6.44
CA SER A 49 16.82 3.40 -5.72
C SER A 49 15.61 4.09 -5.09
N ALA A 50 14.43 4.08 -5.69
CA ALA A 50 13.21 4.70 -5.16
C ALA A 50 12.60 3.88 -4.01
N PHE A 51 12.59 2.55 -4.18
CA PHE A 51 12.20 1.58 -3.17
C PHE A 51 13.11 1.72 -1.93
N GLU A 52 14.41 1.92 -2.14
CA GLU A 52 15.43 2.21 -1.12
C GLU A 52 15.53 3.69 -0.73
N ARG A 53 14.89 4.66 -1.42
CA ARG A 53 14.94 6.09 -1.05
C ARG A 53 13.81 6.46 -0.09
N CYS A 54 12.77 5.63 0.00
CA CYS A 54 11.83 5.62 1.12
C CYS A 54 12.52 5.12 2.42
N ASP A 55 13.76 5.55 2.69
CA ASP A 55 14.66 4.96 3.69
C ASP A 55 15.57 6.02 4.35
N PHE A 56 15.69 7.23 3.80
CA PHE A 56 16.65 8.21 4.32
C PHE A 56 16.17 9.00 5.54
N GLY A 57 15.70 8.34 6.59
CA GLY A 57 15.73 8.89 7.95
C GLY A 57 17.18 9.27 8.29
N LYS A 58 17.45 10.55 8.58
CA LYS A 58 18.80 11.09 8.84
C LYS A 58 19.73 10.08 9.54
N GLN A 59 20.75 9.61 8.83
CA GLN A 59 22.14 9.55 9.30
C GLN A 59 22.33 9.21 10.80
N MET A 60 21.66 8.17 11.33
CA MET A 60 22.12 7.53 12.56
C MET A 60 23.25 6.60 12.16
N ARG A 61 24.47 7.14 12.14
CA ARG A 61 25.68 6.33 12.18
C ARG A 61 25.75 5.65 13.54
N LEU A 62 25.16 4.47 13.66
CA LEU A 62 25.67 3.44 14.55
C LEU A 62 26.65 2.63 13.68
N ASP A 63 27.94 2.86 13.90
CA ASP A 63 29.06 2.03 13.43
C ASP A 63 29.37 2.03 11.91
N GLY A 64 28.98 3.07 11.18
CA GLY A 64 29.47 3.29 9.80
C GLY A 64 28.94 2.31 8.76
N LYS A 65 27.92 1.50 9.08
CA LYS A 65 27.21 0.65 8.13
C LYS A 65 25.93 1.36 7.66
N GLN A 66 25.69 1.32 6.35
CA GLN A 66 24.45 1.80 5.72
C GLN A 66 23.28 0.95 6.27
N GLN A 67 22.51 1.50 7.20
CA GLN A 67 21.31 0.82 7.70
C GLN A 67 20.13 1.25 6.84
N LEU A 68 19.54 0.30 6.09
CA LEU A 68 18.21 0.45 5.50
C LEU A 68 17.20 0.59 6.66
N ILE A 69 16.82 1.80 7.01
CA ILE A 69 15.59 2.11 7.71
C ILE A 69 14.43 1.81 6.76
N MET A 70 14.03 0.54 6.69
CA MET A 70 12.82 0.15 5.97
C MET A 70 11.61 0.78 6.63
N ILE A 71 11.19 1.93 6.10
CA ILE A 71 10.04 2.69 6.56
C ILE A 71 8.74 1.87 6.49
N LYS A 72 8.69 0.85 5.63
CA LYS A 72 7.56 -0.11 5.55
C LYS A 72 7.42 -0.95 6.81
N ALA A 73 8.54 -1.39 7.37
CA ALA A 73 8.56 -2.10 8.66
C ALA A 73 8.19 -1.17 9.82
N LEU A 74 8.44 0.15 9.71
CA LEU A 74 7.99 1.13 10.69
C LEU A 74 6.47 1.18 10.75
N LEU A 75 5.77 1.22 9.61
CA LEU A 75 4.30 1.19 9.59
C LEU A 75 3.77 -0.08 10.28
N ALA A 76 4.29 -1.24 9.90
CA ALA A 76 3.93 -2.51 10.54
C ALA A 76 4.16 -2.46 12.06
N SER A 77 5.37 -2.10 12.49
CA SER A 77 5.70 -2.11 13.92
C SER A 77 4.96 -1.03 14.72
N LEU A 78 4.54 0.07 14.10
CA LEU A 78 3.64 1.05 14.72
C LEU A 78 2.22 0.50 14.84
N ALA A 79 1.75 -0.22 13.82
CA ALA A 79 0.38 -0.73 13.74
C ALA A 79 0.13 -1.96 14.62
N TYR A 80 1.15 -2.79 14.84
CA TYR A 80 1.06 -4.03 15.60
C TYR A 80 1.97 -4.04 16.84
N PRO A 81 1.87 -3.07 17.76
CA PRO A 81 2.81 -2.92 18.87
C PRO A 81 2.74 -4.10 19.87
N LEU A 82 1.61 -4.83 19.90
CA LEU A 82 1.37 -5.92 20.82
C LEU A 82 1.68 -7.31 20.26
N LEU A 83 1.91 -7.44 18.94
CA LEU A 83 2.25 -8.75 18.37
C LEU A 83 3.64 -9.19 18.82
N ASN A 84 3.80 -10.50 19.01
CA ASN A 84 5.12 -11.10 19.22
C ASN A 84 6.01 -10.96 17.97
N LYS A 85 7.26 -11.42 18.06
CA LYS A 85 8.22 -11.34 16.95
C LYS A 85 7.65 -11.92 15.65
N ASP A 86 7.04 -13.10 15.70
CA ASP A 86 6.53 -13.79 14.51
C ASP A 86 5.34 -13.07 13.86
N GLY A 87 4.43 -12.52 14.67
CA GLY A 87 3.32 -11.71 14.16
C GLY A 87 3.81 -10.40 13.54
N ASN A 88 4.74 -9.70 14.21
CA ASN A 88 5.34 -8.47 13.67
C ASN A 88 6.18 -8.73 12.41
N ARG A 89 6.81 -9.90 12.32
CA ARG A 89 7.53 -10.38 11.15
C ARG A 89 6.60 -10.48 9.94
N ILE A 90 5.45 -11.15 10.10
CA ILE A 90 4.42 -11.28 9.06
C ILE A 90 3.95 -9.90 8.61
N ALA A 91 3.67 -9.00 9.56
CA ALA A 91 3.27 -7.63 9.26
C ALA A 91 4.33 -6.85 8.45
N CYS A 92 5.61 -6.95 8.82
CA CYS A 92 6.69 -6.28 8.10
C CYS A 92 6.87 -6.84 6.67
N ASP A 93 6.74 -8.15 6.49
CA ASP A 93 6.79 -8.78 5.17
C ASP A 93 5.59 -8.38 4.31
N LEU A 94 4.39 -8.31 4.91
CA LEU A 94 3.18 -7.83 4.24
C LEU A 94 3.33 -6.39 3.75
N MET A 95 3.87 -5.48 4.58
CA MET A 95 4.09 -4.08 4.15
C MET A 95 5.12 -3.99 3.01
N ASN A 96 6.15 -4.84 2.99
CA ASN A 96 7.04 -4.90 1.84
C ASN A 96 6.32 -5.42 0.59
N PHE A 97 5.51 -6.45 0.77
CA PHE A 97 4.75 -7.07 -0.31
C PHE A 97 3.76 -6.10 -0.96
N PHE A 98 2.98 -5.34 -0.19
CA PHE A 98 2.08 -4.30 -0.73
C PHE A 98 2.81 -3.34 -1.65
N PHE A 99 3.96 -2.81 -1.22
CA PHE A 99 4.70 -1.85 -2.03
C PHE A 99 5.30 -2.47 -3.29
N VAL A 100 5.59 -3.78 -3.28
CA VAL A 100 5.98 -4.48 -4.52
C VAL A 100 4.79 -4.57 -5.45
N VAL A 101 3.61 -4.97 -4.95
CA VAL A 101 2.39 -5.01 -5.77
C VAL A 101 2.11 -3.62 -6.37
N ASP A 102 2.07 -2.58 -5.54
CA ASP A 102 1.78 -1.20 -5.97
C ASP A 102 2.72 -0.72 -7.08
N GLU A 103 4.04 -0.88 -6.94
CA GLU A 103 5.02 -0.40 -7.93
C GLU A 103 4.83 -1.04 -9.32
N TYR A 104 4.30 -2.27 -9.37
CA TYR A 104 3.96 -2.94 -10.64
C TYR A 104 2.55 -2.58 -11.12
N THR A 105 1.55 -2.52 -10.24
CA THR A 105 0.16 -2.26 -10.64
C THR A 105 -0.11 -0.79 -10.96
N ASP A 106 0.69 0.14 -10.45
CA ASP A 106 0.50 1.59 -10.66
C ASP A 106 0.81 2.04 -12.09
N VAL A 107 1.62 1.28 -12.82
CA VAL A 107 1.90 1.54 -14.25
C VAL A 107 1.32 0.51 -15.20
N ALA A 108 0.73 -0.55 -14.67
CA ALA A 108 0.03 -1.54 -15.48
C ALA A 108 -1.27 -0.97 -16.09
N SER A 109 -1.60 -1.46 -17.28
CA SER A 109 -2.98 -1.44 -17.80
C SER A 109 -3.90 -2.28 -16.92
N ALA A 110 -5.22 -2.16 -17.11
CA ALA A 110 -6.19 -2.96 -16.36
C ALA A 110 -6.02 -4.47 -16.63
N GLU A 111 -5.73 -4.84 -17.89
CA GLU A 111 -5.46 -6.21 -18.30
C GLU A 111 -4.19 -6.77 -17.66
N GLU A 112 -3.10 -5.99 -17.67
CA GLU A 112 -1.84 -6.37 -17.02
C GLU A 112 -2.01 -6.48 -15.51
N ALA A 113 -2.66 -5.51 -14.86
CA ALA A 113 -2.96 -5.55 -13.43
C ALA A 113 -3.75 -6.80 -13.05
N ARG A 114 -4.71 -7.23 -13.90
CA ARG A 114 -5.47 -8.47 -13.71
C ARG A 114 -4.58 -9.70 -13.79
N LEU A 115 -3.62 -9.74 -14.72
CA LEU A 115 -2.67 -10.86 -14.81
C LEU A 115 -1.73 -10.91 -13.60
N LEU A 116 -1.23 -9.76 -13.14
CA LEU A 116 -0.42 -9.64 -11.93
C LEU A 116 -1.20 -10.13 -10.69
N ALA A 117 -2.44 -9.66 -10.54
CA ALA A 117 -3.35 -10.06 -9.47
C ALA A 117 -3.63 -11.58 -9.47
N ASN A 118 -3.94 -12.15 -10.63
CA ASN A 118 -4.21 -13.58 -10.76
C ASN A 118 -2.99 -14.43 -10.37
N THR A 119 -1.79 -13.99 -10.77
CA THR A 119 -0.54 -14.66 -10.40
C THR A 119 -0.33 -14.67 -8.89
N VAL A 120 -0.54 -13.53 -8.23
CA VAL A 120 -0.42 -13.42 -6.78
C VAL A 120 -1.45 -14.29 -6.07
N MET A 121 -2.72 -14.22 -6.48
CA MET A 121 -3.77 -15.02 -5.85
C MET A 121 -3.57 -16.52 -6.06
N ASP A 122 -3.07 -16.94 -7.22
CA ASP A 122 -2.69 -18.33 -7.45
C ASP A 122 -1.55 -18.77 -6.52
N ALA A 123 -0.52 -17.94 -6.34
CA ALA A 123 0.59 -18.23 -5.43
C ALA A 123 0.16 -18.28 -3.95
N LEU A 124 -0.75 -17.40 -3.52
CA LEU A 124 -1.30 -17.41 -2.16
C LEU A 124 -2.18 -18.64 -1.91
N ARG A 125 -2.96 -19.07 -2.91
CA ARG A 125 -3.85 -20.25 -2.80
C ARG A 125 -3.10 -21.57 -2.95
N ASN A 126 -1.97 -21.58 -3.66
CA ASN A 126 -1.17 -22.76 -3.97
C ASN A 126 0.30 -22.60 -3.53
N PRO A 127 0.57 -22.35 -2.24
CA PRO A 127 1.91 -21.97 -1.77
C PRO A 127 2.99 -23.06 -1.93
N ASP A 128 2.57 -24.32 -2.04
CA ASP A 128 3.46 -25.46 -2.22
C ASP A 128 3.82 -25.75 -3.69
N ILE A 129 3.20 -25.06 -4.65
CA ILE A 129 3.52 -25.19 -6.06
C ILE A 129 4.64 -24.17 -6.40
N PRO A 130 5.82 -24.62 -6.86
CA PRO A 130 6.88 -23.72 -7.33
C PRO A 130 6.38 -22.82 -8.47
N ARG A 131 6.79 -21.55 -8.48
CA ARG A 131 6.37 -20.61 -9.52
C ARG A 131 7.02 -20.93 -10.87
N PRO A 132 6.29 -20.83 -12.00
CA PRO A 132 6.84 -21.10 -13.33
C PRO A 132 8.05 -20.22 -13.66
N PRO A 133 9.07 -20.75 -14.38
CA PRO A 133 10.18 -19.93 -14.85
C PRO A 133 9.70 -18.79 -15.75
N GLY A 134 10.19 -17.57 -15.49
CA GLY A 134 9.83 -16.38 -16.28
C GLY A 134 8.52 -15.70 -15.86
N GLU A 135 7.82 -16.23 -14.85
CA GLU A 135 6.74 -15.49 -14.20
C GLU A 135 7.28 -14.24 -13.49
N TRP A 136 6.45 -13.20 -13.35
CA TRP A 136 6.86 -12.00 -12.63
C TRP A 136 7.10 -12.28 -11.13
N VAL A 137 8.02 -11.53 -10.54
CA VAL A 137 8.58 -11.78 -9.21
C VAL A 137 7.54 -11.82 -8.08
N GLY A 138 6.41 -11.13 -8.24
CA GLY A 138 5.34 -11.07 -7.24
C GLY A 138 4.72 -12.43 -6.94
N GLY A 139 4.72 -13.38 -7.89
CA GLY A 139 4.28 -14.75 -7.62
C GLY A 139 5.13 -15.44 -6.55
N GLU A 140 6.46 -15.33 -6.65
CA GLU A 140 7.37 -15.98 -5.70
C GLU A 140 7.43 -15.24 -4.35
N ILE A 141 7.32 -13.92 -4.38
CA ILE A 141 7.17 -13.10 -3.16
C ILE A 141 5.90 -13.50 -2.41
N ALA A 142 4.75 -13.56 -3.10
CA ALA A 142 3.47 -13.97 -2.53
C ALA A 142 3.55 -15.38 -1.93
N ARG A 143 4.11 -16.33 -2.69
CA ARG A 143 4.28 -17.73 -2.28
C ARG A 143 5.09 -17.85 -0.99
N THR A 144 6.26 -17.21 -0.94
CA THR A 144 7.16 -17.29 0.21
C THR A 144 6.65 -16.52 1.43
N PHE A 145 6.06 -15.34 1.23
CA PHE A 145 5.34 -14.61 2.27
C PHE A 145 4.26 -15.49 2.91
N TRP A 146 3.43 -16.13 2.08
CA TRP A 146 2.33 -16.93 2.58
C TRP A 146 2.79 -18.19 3.31
N LYS A 147 3.80 -18.89 2.79
CA LYS A 147 4.40 -20.03 3.51
C LYS A 147 4.89 -19.65 4.91
N ASN A 148 5.50 -18.46 5.06
CA ASN A 148 5.95 -17.98 6.36
C ASN A 148 4.76 -17.64 7.26
N ALA A 149 3.73 -16.96 6.73
CA ALA A 149 2.54 -16.62 7.49
C ALA A 149 1.76 -17.85 7.98
N LEU A 150 1.71 -18.92 7.19
CA LEU A 150 1.03 -20.17 7.51
C LEU A 150 1.63 -20.92 8.72
N VAL A 151 2.90 -20.67 9.06
CA VAL A 151 3.55 -21.32 10.22
C VAL A 151 2.89 -20.89 11.53
N THR A 152 2.42 -19.64 11.59
CA THR A 152 1.97 -19.00 12.82
C THR A 152 0.47 -18.66 12.78
N GLY A 153 -0.04 -18.30 11.62
CA GLY A 153 -1.38 -17.75 11.46
C GLY A 153 -2.51 -18.75 11.72
N THR A 154 -3.51 -18.35 12.50
CA THR A 154 -4.70 -19.19 12.76
C THR A 154 -5.53 -19.43 11.49
N PRO A 155 -6.34 -20.52 11.43
CA PRO A 155 -7.20 -20.77 10.27
C PRO A 155 -8.17 -19.63 9.92
N SER A 156 -8.63 -18.90 10.92
CA SER A 156 -9.51 -17.74 10.73
C SER A 156 -8.78 -16.57 10.08
N PHE A 157 -7.58 -16.23 10.56
CA PHE A 157 -6.67 -15.27 9.91
C PHE A 157 -6.41 -15.68 8.46
N GLN A 158 -6.06 -16.94 8.21
CA GLN A 158 -5.70 -17.41 6.88
C GLN A 158 -6.85 -17.19 5.87
N ARG A 159 -8.08 -17.58 6.24
CA ARG A 159 -9.27 -17.40 5.41
C ARG A 159 -9.55 -15.92 5.15
N ARG A 160 -9.57 -15.09 6.20
CA ARG A 160 -9.90 -13.67 6.09
C ARG A 160 -8.85 -12.89 5.31
N PHE A 161 -7.57 -13.20 5.51
CA PHE A 161 -6.48 -12.60 4.74
C PHE A 161 -6.60 -12.92 3.25
N ILE A 162 -6.81 -14.20 2.87
CA ILE A 162 -6.92 -14.58 1.44
C ILE A 162 -8.09 -13.85 0.76
N ASN A 163 -9.24 -13.76 1.44
CA ASN A 163 -10.39 -13.05 0.89
C ASN A 163 -10.09 -11.55 0.74
N ALA A 164 -9.58 -10.92 1.82
CA ALA A 164 -9.29 -9.50 1.84
C ALA A 164 -8.17 -9.08 0.86
N PHE A 165 -7.17 -9.94 0.64
CA PHE A 165 -6.11 -9.69 -0.33
C PHE A 165 -6.62 -9.82 -1.77
N GLY A 166 -7.57 -10.74 -2.01
CA GLY A 166 -8.30 -10.81 -3.27
C GLY A 166 -9.06 -9.53 -3.58
N ASP A 167 -9.82 -9.02 -2.61
CA ASP A 167 -10.55 -7.74 -2.74
C ASP A 167 -9.61 -6.56 -2.99
N TYR A 168 -8.46 -6.51 -2.30
CA TYR A 168 -7.42 -5.50 -2.53
C TYR A 168 -6.92 -5.52 -3.98
N LEU A 169 -6.54 -6.70 -4.49
CA LEU A 169 -6.04 -6.83 -5.86
C LEU A 169 -7.11 -6.53 -6.91
N ASP A 170 -8.37 -6.90 -6.67
CA ASP A 170 -9.49 -6.48 -7.51
C ASP A 170 -9.66 -4.96 -7.52
N GLY A 171 -9.47 -4.30 -6.37
CA GLY A 171 -9.39 -2.86 -6.27
C GLY A 171 -8.25 -2.26 -7.11
N CYS A 172 -7.05 -2.84 -7.08
CA CYS A 172 -5.92 -2.37 -7.90
C CYS A 172 -6.23 -2.44 -9.40
N VAL A 173 -6.93 -3.49 -9.84
CA VAL A 173 -7.40 -3.62 -11.23
C VAL A 173 -8.42 -2.54 -11.57
N GLU A 174 -9.36 -2.26 -10.67
CA GLU A 174 -10.36 -1.19 -10.84
C GLU A 174 -9.70 0.19 -10.91
N GLN A 175 -8.71 0.46 -10.06
CA GLN A 175 -7.93 1.70 -10.09
C GLN A 175 -7.12 1.85 -11.39
N ALA A 176 -6.55 0.76 -11.91
CA ALA A 176 -5.87 0.77 -13.21
C ALA A 176 -6.84 1.11 -14.37
N LEU A 177 -8.08 0.62 -14.31
CA LEU A 177 -9.12 0.98 -15.27
C LEU A 177 -9.48 2.47 -15.19
N ASP A 178 -9.59 3.03 -13.98
CA ASP A 178 -9.87 4.45 -13.79
C ASP A 178 -8.75 5.33 -14.36
N ARG A 179 -7.48 4.98 -14.10
CA ARG A 179 -6.32 5.67 -14.70
C ARG A 179 -6.39 5.65 -16.22
N SER A 180 -6.66 4.49 -16.84
CA SER A 180 -6.71 4.36 -18.30
C SER A 180 -7.76 5.26 -18.96
N LYS A 181 -8.81 5.62 -18.22
CA LYS A 181 -9.91 6.49 -18.67
C LYS A 181 -9.80 7.91 -18.14
N SER A 182 -8.75 8.23 -17.37
CA SER A 182 -8.64 9.48 -16.59
C SER A 182 -9.90 9.78 -15.78
N HIS A 183 -10.54 8.74 -15.27
CA HIS A 183 -11.81 8.84 -14.56
C HIS A 183 -11.57 9.29 -13.12
N VAL A 184 -12.16 10.42 -12.73
CA VAL A 184 -12.24 10.85 -11.33
C VAL A 184 -13.65 10.53 -10.83
N ARG A 185 -13.72 9.71 -9.79
CA ARG A 185 -14.98 9.26 -9.18
C ARG A 185 -15.65 10.35 -8.35
N ASP A 186 -16.93 10.14 -8.05
CA ASP A 186 -17.61 10.88 -6.97
C ASP A 186 -17.22 10.32 -5.58
N ILE A 187 -17.70 10.93 -4.51
CA ILE A 187 -17.29 10.56 -3.14
C ILE A 187 -17.68 9.11 -2.79
N ASP A 188 -18.91 8.71 -3.09
CA ASP A 188 -19.42 7.39 -2.69
C ASP A 188 -18.71 6.27 -3.45
N THR A 189 -18.59 6.42 -4.77
CA THR A 189 -17.89 5.46 -5.61
C THR A 189 -16.38 5.48 -5.40
N TYR A 190 -15.80 6.62 -5.00
CA TYR A 190 -14.42 6.70 -4.56
C TYR A 190 -14.17 5.82 -3.34
N PHE A 191 -14.94 5.98 -2.26
CA PHE A 191 -14.76 5.16 -1.06
C PHE A 191 -15.00 3.67 -1.33
N ALA A 192 -15.92 3.31 -2.22
CA ALA A 192 -16.16 1.91 -2.59
C ALA A 192 -14.90 1.23 -3.16
N VAL A 193 -14.12 1.94 -3.98
CA VAL A 193 -12.86 1.42 -4.53
C VAL A 193 -11.70 1.63 -3.56
N ARG A 194 -11.58 2.80 -2.94
CA ARG A 194 -10.45 3.15 -2.08
C ARG A 194 -10.36 2.29 -0.83
N ARG A 195 -11.49 1.83 -0.28
CA ARG A 195 -11.53 0.83 0.80
C ARG A 195 -10.88 -0.51 0.42
N LYS A 196 -10.89 -0.87 -0.86
CA LYS A 196 -10.16 -2.02 -1.38
C LYS A 196 -8.67 -1.69 -1.55
N THR A 197 -8.36 -0.56 -2.21
CA THR A 197 -6.96 -0.26 -2.61
C THR A 197 -6.07 0.26 -1.49
N ILE A 198 -6.62 0.72 -0.37
CA ILE A 198 -5.81 1.17 0.78
C ILE A 198 -5.13 0.00 1.52
N GLY A 199 -5.50 -1.26 1.24
CA GLY A 199 -4.88 -2.44 1.86
C GLY A 199 -5.21 -2.63 3.35
N ALA A 200 -6.24 -1.95 3.86
CA ALA A 200 -6.58 -1.98 5.29
C ALA A 200 -7.12 -3.34 5.74
N LEU A 201 -8.06 -3.95 5.02
CA LEU A 201 -8.65 -5.24 5.40
C LEU A 201 -7.62 -6.39 5.49
N PRO A 202 -6.76 -6.64 4.49
CA PRO A 202 -5.71 -7.65 4.64
C PRO A 202 -4.73 -7.32 5.78
N SER A 203 -4.53 -6.03 6.09
CA SER A 203 -3.74 -5.61 7.25
C SER A 203 -4.46 -5.89 8.56
N PHE A 204 -5.77 -5.65 8.68
CA PHE A 204 -6.53 -5.95 9.88
C PHE A 204 -6.62 -7.45 10.15
N ALA A 205 -6.59 -8.30 9.12
CA ALA A 205 -6.44 -9.74 9.32
C ALA A 205 -5.16 -10.08 10.12
N VAL A 206 -4.07 -9.33 9.98
CA VAL A 206 -2.87 -9.63 10.79
C VAL A 206 -3.04 -9.28 12.28
N LEU A 207 -4.01 -8.43 12.67
CA LEU A 207 -4.29 -8.16 14.09
C LEU A 207 -4.69 -9.43 14.85
N GLU A 208 -5.36 -10.34 14.15
CA GLU A 208 -5.91 -11.59 14.68
C GLU A 208 -5.06 -12.82 14.34
N VAL A 209 -3.81 -12.61 13.90
CA VAL A 209 -2.92 -13.70 13.45
C VAL A 209 -2.76 -14.82 14.49
N HIS A 210 -2.89 -14.51 15.79
CA HIS A 210 -2.81 -15.45 16.92
C HIS A 210 -4.15 -15.73 17.60
N MET A 211 -5.25 -15.12 17.13
CA MET A 211 -6.55 -15.17 17.80
C MET A 211 -7.32 -16.42 17.38
N THR A 212 -7.77 -17.21 18.35
CA THR A 212 -8.44 -18.50 18.13
C THR A 212 -9.93 -18.47 18.45
N HIS A 213 -10.42 -17.41 19.10
CA HIS A 213 -11.80 -17.26 19.53
C HIS A 213 -12.60 -16.25 18.68
N LEU A 214 -11.93 -15.42 17.85
CA LEU A 214 -12.59 -14.54 16.87
C LEU A 214 -13.13 -15.31 15.65
N SER A 215 -14.37 -15.79 15.78
CA SER A 215 -15.12 -16.39 14.67
C SER A 215 -15.59 -15.35 13.65
N ASP A 216 -16.09 -15.82 12.50
CA ASP A 216 -16.67 -14.93 11.48
C ASP A 216 -17.97 -14.29 12.00
N GLU A 217 -18.75 -15.00 12.82
CA GLU A 217 -19.97 -14.50 13.45
C GLU A 217 -19.66 -13.34 14.41
N VAL A 218 -18.63 -13.48 15.25
CA VAL A 218 -18.19 -12.42 16.18
C VAL A 218 -17.79 -11.18 15.39
N LEU A 219 -16.92 -11.31 14.39
CA LEU A 219 -16.50 -10.15 13.60
C LEU A 219 -17.59 -9.58 12.71
N SER A 220 -18.61 -10.37 12.35
CA SER A 220 -19.77 -9.88 11.58
C SER A 220 -20.71 -8.98 12.38
N ASP A 221 -20.50 -8.83 13.70
CA ASP A 221 -21.28 -7.92 14.52
C ASP A 221 -21.31 -6.50 13.93
N PRO A 222 -22.49 -5.85 13.82
CA PRO A 222 -22.62 -4.55 13.20
C PRO A 222 -21.76 -3.44 13.81
N VAL A 223 -21.52 -3.48 15.13
CA VAL A 223 -20.70 -2.47 15.81
C VAL A 223 -19.23 -2.69 15.45
N ILE A 224 -18.75 -3.93 15.46
CA ILE A 224 -17.37 -4.26 15.05
C ILE A 224 -17.14 -3.89 13.59
N GLN A 225 -18.08 -4.23 12.69
CA GLN A 225 -18.02 -3.83 11.28
C GLN A 225 -18.05 -2.31 11.09
N LYS A 226 -18.79 -1.57 11.93
CA LYS A 226 -18.75 -0.10 11.95
C LYS A 226 -17.36 0.40 12.32
N LEU A 227 -16.74 -0.12 13.37
CA LEU A 227 -15.40 0.27 13.80
C LEU A 227 -14.35 -0.01 12.71
N ILE A 228 -14.39 -1.19 12.08
CA ILE A 228 -13.50 -1.54 10.96
C ILE A 228 -13.61 -0.52 9.82
N ARG A 229 -14.84 -0.18 9.40
CA ARG A 229 -15.09 0.79 8.33
C ARG A 229 -14.59 2.19 8.70
N LEU A 230 -14.88 2.66 9.92
CA LEU A 230 -14.45 3.97 10.40
C LEU A 230 -12.92 4.09 10.45
N THR A 231 -12.24 3.06 10.97
CA THR A 231 -10.77 2.98 10.97
C THR A 231 -10.21 3.06 9.55
N MET A 232 -10.75 2.27 8.63
CA MET A 232 -10.32 2.26 7.24
C MET A 232 -10.52 3.63 6.58
N ASP A 233 -11.68 4.27 6.77
CA ASP A 233 -11.97 5.57 6.18
C ASP A 233 -11.05 6.68 6.75
N MET A 234 -10.74 6.66 8.05
CA MET A 234 -9.77 7.59 8.63
C MET A 234 -8.35 7.39 8.07
N ILE A 235 -7.92 6.14 7.89
CA ILE A 235 -6.62 5.81 7.27
C ILE A 235 -6.57 6.32 5.82
N ILE A 236 -7.64 6.11 5.04
CA ILE A 236 -7.78 6.62 3.68
C ILE A 236 -7.59 8.13 3.65
N LEU A 237 -8.39 8.86 4.43
CA LEU A 237 -8.34 10.32 4.44
C LEU A 237 -6.95 10.84 4.83
N CYS A 238 -6.32 10.23 5.84
CA CYS A 238 -4.99 10.61 6.29
C CYS A 238 -3.91 10.32 5.26
N ASN A 239 -3.96 9.15 4.62
CA ASN A 239 -3.07 8.81 3.52
C ASN A 239 -3.20 9.83 2.39
N ASP A 240 -4.43 10.08 1.93
CA ASP A 240 -4.71 10.92 0.78
C ASP A 240 -4.28 12.37 0.98
N PHE A 241 -4.56 12.98 2.14
CA PHE A 241 -4.11 14.37 2.36
C PHE A 241 -2.59 14.47 2.53
N CYS A 242 -1.93 13.41 3.01
CA CYS A 242 -0.48 13.40 3.11
C CYS A 242 0.18 13.16 1.75
N SER A 243 -0.38 12.28 0.94
CA SER A 243 0.17 11.85 -0.35
C SER A 243 -0.17 12.79 -1.50
N TYR A 244 -1.23 13.61 -1.37
CA TYR A 244 -1.74 14.47 -2.44
C TYR A 244 -0.64 15.27 -3.15
N ASN A 245 0.29 15.88 -2.39
CA ASN A 245 1.32 16.74 -2.98
C ASN A 245 2.22 15.99 -3.96
N VAL A 246 2.61 14.76 -3.62
CA VAL A 246 3.50 13.95 -4.44
C VAL A 246 2.74 13.32 -5.61
N GLU A 247 1.49 12.92 -5.40
CA GLU A 247 0.63 12.34 -6.42
C GLU A 247 0.24 13.38 -7.49
N GLN A 248 -0.22 14.57 -7.09
CA GLN A 248 -0.61 15.62 -8.03
C GLN A 248 0.60 16.11 -8.85
N ALA A 249 1.79 16.11 -8.25
CA ALA A 249 3.01 16.50 -8.94
C ALA A 249 3.38 15.51 -10.05
N ARG A 250 3.01 14.23 -9.91
CA ARG A 250 3.24 13.17 -10.90
C ARG A 250 2.09 13.03 -11.90
N GLY A 251 0.94 13.62 -11.61
CA GLY A 251 -0.29 13.44 -12.41
C GLY A 251 -1.09 12.20 -12.03
N ASP A 252 -0.82 11.61 -10.86
CA ASP A 252 -1.43 10.37 -10.37
C ASP A 252 -2.51 10.64 -9.30
N ASP A 253 -3.01 11.88 -9.18
CA ASP A 253 -3.96 12.29 -8.14
C ASP A 253 -5.42 11.91 -8.44
N SER A 254 -5.72 11.18 -9.52
CA SER A 254 -7.10 10.80 -9.87
C SER A 254 -7.75 9.86 -8.84
N HIS A 255 -6.93 9.11 -8.08
CA HIS A 255 -7.35 8.20 -7.02
C HIS A 255 -7.07 8.78 -5.63
N ASN A 256 -7.44 10.05 -5.42
CA ASN A 256 -7.23 10.78 -4.17
C ASN A 256 -8.46 11.64 -3.82
N ILE A 257 -8.94 11.59 -2.57
CA ILE A 257 -10.14 12.32 -2.15
C ILE A 257 -10.01 13.84 -2.29
N ILE A 258 -8.81 14.41 -2.17
CA ILE A 258 -8.58 15.86 -2.36
C ILE A 258 -8.95 16.26 -3.78
N ARG A 259 -8.51 15.46 -4.78
CA ARG A 259 -8.85 15.67 -6.18
C ARG A 259 -10.35 15.52 -6.44
N VAL A 260 -10.98 14.51 -5.85
CA VAL A 260 -12.43 14.29 -5.93
C VAL A 260 -13.20 15.50 -5.38
N MET A 261 -12.83 15.99 -4.19
CA MET A 261 -13.47 17.13 -3.54
C MET A 261 -13.31 18.43 -4.34
N MET A 262 -12.11 18.69 -4.87
CA MET A 262 -11.86 19.86 -5.73
C MET A 262 -12.72 19.82 -6.99
N ASN A 263 -12.84 18.66 -7.64
CA ASN A 263 -13.65 18.50 -8.85
C ASN A 263 -15.15 18.62 -8.56
N LEU A 264 -15.64 18.00 -7.49
CA LEU A 264 -17.06 18.00 -7.17
C LEU A 264 -17.56 19.39 -6.73
N TYR A 265 -16.81 20.05 -5.86
CA TYR A 265 -17.24 21.31 -5.25
C TYR A 265 -16.67 22.56 -5.94
N GLN A 266 -15.79 22.40 -6.93
CA GLN A 266 -15.10 23.51 -7.63
C GLN A 266 -14.35 24.42 -6.65
N ILE A 267 -13.63 23.80 -5.72
CA ILE A 267 -12.85 24.46 -4.67
C ILE A 267 -11.35 24.22 -4.87
N ASP A 268 -10.54 25.06 -4.21
CA ASP A 268 -9.09 24.89 -4.20
C ASP A 268 -8.65 23.79 -3.22
N ILE A 269 -7.32 23.58 -3.14
CA ILE A 269 -6.70 22.56 -2.29
C ILE A 269 -7.07 22.79 -0.82
N GLN A 270 -7.06 24.05 -0.34
CA GLN A 270 -7.35 24.34 1.06
C GLN A 270 -8.82 24.03 1.38
N GLY A 271 -9.76 24.43 0.54
CA GLY A 271 -11.18 24.12 0.73
C GLY A 271 -11.45 22.61 0.73
N ALA A 272 -10.74 21.84 -0.09
CA ALA A 272 -10.84 20.38 -0.08
C ALA A 272 -10.28 19.77 1.22
N LEU A 273 -9.13 20.26 1.70
CA LEU A 273 -8.54 19.83 2.96
C LEU A 273 -9.43 20.15 4.17
N ASP A 274 -10.07 21.32 4.19
CA ASP A 274 -10.98 21.72 5.28
C ASP A 274 -12.21 20.78 5.37
N ARG A 275 -12.73 20.33 4.22
CA ARG A 275 -13.81 19.34 4.15
C ARG A 275 -13.34 17.96 4.62
N VAL A 276 -12.16 17.52 4.19
CA VAL A 276 -11.56 16.26 4.64
C VAL A 276 -11.29 16.29 6.14
N ALA A 277 -10.84 17.42 6.69
CA ALA A 277 -10.66 17.61 8.12
C ALA A 277 -11.97 17.42 8.89
N SER A 278 -13.04 18.06 8.41
CA SER A 278 -14.37 17.96 9.02
C SER A 278 -14.92 16.54 8.98
N LEU A 279 -14.75 15.85 7.86
CA LEU A 279 -15.14 14.44 7.72
C LEU A 279 -14.30 13.56 8.66
N HIS A 280 -12.99 13.75 8.73
CA HIS A 280 -12.13 12.99 9.62
C HIS A 280 -12.51 13.20 11.10
N ASP A 281 -12.79 14.44 11.52
CA ASP A 281 -13.24 14.74 12.88
C ASP A 281 -14.60 14.06 13.18
N GLN A 282 -15.52 14.01 12.20
CA GLN A 282 -16.75 13.25 12.32
C GLN A 282 -16.50 11.74 12.52
N LEU A 283 -15.69 11.11 11.65
CA LEU A 283 -15.40 9.67 11.75
C LEU A 283 -14.72 9.30 13.07
N SER A 284 -13.82 10.16 13.55
CA SER A 284 -13.16 10.01 14.85
C SER A 284 -14.18 10.01 16.00
N ARG A 285 -15.14 10.95 16.00
CA ARG A 285 -16.19 10.97 17.02
C ARG A 285 -17.08 9.74 16.96
N GLU A 286 -17.53 9.36 15.76
CA GLU A 286 -18.38 8.18 15.56
C GLU A 286 -17.70 6.88 16.03
N PHE A 287 -16.37 6.79 15.90
CA PHE A 287 -15.61 5.65 16.40
C PHE A 287 -15.63 5.61 17.94
N LEU A 288 -15.32 6.75 18.57
CA LEU A 288 -15.28 6.86 20.03
C LEU A 288 -16.66 6.65 20.67
N GLU A 289 -17.74 7.09 19.99
CA GLU A 289 -19.12 6.86 20.41
C GLU A 289 -19.57 5.40 20.25
N ALA A 290 -19.05 4.69 19.24
CA ALA A 290 -19.37 3.28 19.00
C ALA A 290 -18.56 2.31 19.90
N LEU A 291 -17.39 2.73 20.36
CA LEU A 291 -16.49 1.94 21.19
C LEU A 291 -17.16 1.35 22.45
N PRO A 292 -17.91 2.12 23.28
CA PRO A 292 -18.59 1.56 24.46
C PRO A 292 -19.80 0.68 24.12
N THR A 293 -20.21 0.60 22.85
CA THR A 293 -21.35 -0.21 22.38
C THR A 293 -20.93 -1.57 21.81
N VAL A 294 -19.64 -1.89 21.83
CA VAL A 294 -19.14 -3.22 21.42
C VAL A 294 -19.82 -4.29 22.29
N PRO A 295 -20.38 -5.37 21.69
CA PRO A 295 -21.11 -6.38 22.43
C PRO A 295 -20.21 -7.14 23.40
N THR A 296 -20.81 -7.59 24.51
CA THR A 296 -20.20 -8.57 25.41
C THR A 296 -20.75 -9.95 25.09
N PHE A 297 -19.86 -10.92 24.91
CA PHE A 297 -20.16 -12.31 24.64
C PHE A 297 -20.15 -13.14 25.93
N GLU A 298 -20.76 -14.33 25.91
CA GLU A 298 -20.77 -15.21 27.08
C GLU A 298 -19.37 -15.73 27.45
N ASP A 299 -18.53 -16.01 26.45
CA ASP A 299 -17.17 -16.50 26.64
C ASP A 299 -16.19 -15.34 26.92
N PRO A 300 -15.54 -15.31 28.10
CA PRO A 300 -14.52 -14.29 28.42
C PRO A 300 -13.35 -14.25 27.44
N ALA A 301 -12.98 -15.37 26.81
CA ALA A 301 -11.90 -15.43 25.84
C ALA A 301 -12.26 -14.64 24.56
N ILE A 302 -13.50 -14.74 24.09
CA ILE A 302 -14.00 -13.93 22.97
C ILE A 302 -13.93 -12.44 23.32
N ASN A 303 -14.40 -12.06 24.50
CA ASN A 303 -14.36 -10.65 24.95
C ASN A 303 -12.93 -10.10 24.99
N SER A 304 -11.97 -10.89 25.47
CA SER A 304 -10.57 -10.51 25.50
C SER A 304 -10.01 -10.28 24.10
N GLU A 305 -10.24 -11.20 23.16
CA GLU A 305 -9.75 -11.04 21.78
C GLU A 305 -10.44 -9.90 21.03
N VAL A 306 -11.75 -9.71 21.23
CA VAL A 306 -12.50 -8.57 20.65
C VAL A 306 -11.92 -7.25 21.15
N SER A 307 -11.64 -7.15 22.45
CA SER A 307 -11.03 -5.94 23.02
C SER A 307 -9.65 -5.66 22.41
N ILE A 308 -8.79 -6.67 22.27
CA ILE A 308 -7.46 -6.52 21.64
C ILE A 308 -7.58 -6.13 20.16
N TYR A 309 -8.52 -6.73 19.43
CA TYR A 309 -8.74 -6.44 18.01
C TYR A 309 -9.20 -4.99 17.81
N VAL A 310 -10.18 -4.54 18.60
CA VAL A 310 -10.70 -3.16 18.54
C VAL A 310 -9.64 -2.14 18.96
N GLU A 311 -8.84 -2.43 19.98
CA GLU A 311 -7.68 -1.63 20.36
C GLU A 311 -6.67 -1.53 19.20
N GLY A 312 -6.46 -2.64 18.50
CA GLY A 312 -5.65 -2.70 17.28
C GLY A 312 -6.17 -1.81 16.15
N LEU A 313 -7.49 -1.76 15.93
CA LEU A 313 -8.11 -0.87 14.96
C LEU A 313 -7.86 0.61 15.31
N GLY A 314 -7.99 0.98 16.59
CA GLY A 314 -7.72 2.34 17.05
C GLY A 314 -6.24 2.73 16.87
N ASN A 315 -5.34 1.80 17.20
CA ASN A 315 -3.90 1.97 17.02
C ASN A 315 -3.50 2.09 15.55
N TRP A 316 -4.16 1.38 14.63
CA TRP A 316 -3.90 1.47 13.19
C TRP A 316 -4.07 2.89 12.63
N VAL A 317 -5.07 3.64 13.12
CA VAL A 317 -5.27 5.05 12.75
C VAL A 317 -4.07 5.89 13.19
N ARG A 318 -3.60 5.71 14.43
CA ARG A 318 -2.43 6.43 14.96
C ARG A 318 -1.15 6.03 14.25
N ALA A 319 -0.97 4.75 13.95
CA ALA A 319 0.20 4.21 13.26
C ALA A 319 0.34 4.84 11.86
N ASN A 320 -0.75 4.92 11.11
CA ASN A 320 -0.77 5.58 9.80
C ASN A 320 -0.42 7.07 9.89
N ASP A 321 -1.02 7.81 10.84
CA ASP A 321 -0.69 9.23 11.07
C ASP A 321 0.80 9.43 11.38
N CYS A 322 1.35 8.70 12.35
CA CYS A 322 2.78 8.77 12.68
C CYS A 322 3.66 8.45 11.48
N TRP A 323 3.32 7.36 10.77
CA TRP A 323 4.08 6.92 9.62
C TRP A 323 4.07 7.93 8.47
N CYS A 324 2.95 8.58 8.16
CA CYS A 324 2.88 9.59 7.11
C CYS A 324 3.93 10.71 7.27
N PHE A 325 4.27 11.08 8.51
CA PHE A 325 5.28 12.11 8.80
C PHE A 325 6.69 11.55 9.05
N GLU A 326 6.81 10.32 9.54
CA GLU A 326 8.12 9.69 9.83
C GLU A 326 8.74 9.00 8.60
N SER A 327 7.92 8.62 7.62
CA SER A 327 8.28 7.77 6.49
C SER A 327 9.10 8.43 5.39
N HIS A 328 9.28 9.74 5.40
CA HIS A 328 9.88 10.51 4.30
C HIS A 328 9.18 10.32 2.92
N ARG A 329 8.20 9.44 2.79
CA ARG A 329 7.52 9.06 1.55
C ARG A 329 6.80 10.25 0.95
N TYR A 330 6.15 11.04 1.80
CA TYR A 330 5.35 12.18 1.38
C TYR A 330 6.06 13.53 1.56
N PHE A 331 6.82 13.66 2.64
CA PHE A 331 7.39 14.94 3.06
C PHE A 331 8.93 14.96 3.10
N GLY A 332 9.58 13.88 2.65
CA GLY A 332 11.03 13.73 2.75
C GLY A 332 11.55 13.94 4.17
N PRO A 333 12.78 14.45 4.35
CA PRO A 333 13.38 14.66 5.67
C PRO A 333 12.72 15.77 6.50
N LYS A 334 11.72 16.47 5.95
CA LYS A 334 10.98 17.54 6.63
C LYS A 334 9.67 17.05 7.26
N GLY A 335 9.34 15.76 7.20
CA GLY A 335 8.05 15.25 7.67
C GLY A 335 7.72 15.63 9.12
N LEU A 336 8.65 15.50 10.06
CA LEU A 336 8.44 15.91 11.46
C LEU A 336 8.33 17.44 11.66
N GLU A 337 8.94 18.23 10.79
CA GLU A 337 8.80 19.69 10.78
C GLU A 337 7.42 20.10 10.23
N ILE A 338 6.98 19.44 9.16
CA ILE A 338 5.66 19.61 8.55
C ILE A 338 4.56 19.12 9.49
N GLN A 339 4.79 18.07 10.26
CA GLN A 339 3.84 17.62 11.30
C GLN A 339 3.59 18.71 12.36
N LYS A 340 4.60 19.52 12.68
CA LYS A 340 4.48 20.61 13.66
C LYS A 340 3.88 21.88 13.04
N SER A 341 4.41 22.30 11.90
CA SER A 341 3.98 23.54 11.23
C SER A 341 2.65 23.39 10.49
N ARG A 342 2.35 22.18 10.03
CA ARG A 342 1.26 21.84 9.10
C ARG A 342 1.33 22.54 7.75
N ILE A 343 2.38 23.30 7.46
CA ILE A 343 2.52 24.04 6.20
C ILE A 343 3.26 23.20 5.17
N VAL A 344 2.68 23.06 3.98
CA VAL A 344 3.27 22.35 2.85
C VAL A 344 3.43 23.30 1.67
N THR A 345 4.62 23.27 1.07
CA THR A 345 4.88 23.89 -0.23
C THR A 345 4.39 22.96 -1.34
N LEU A 346 3.52 23.46 -2.21
CA LEU A 346 3.00 22.72 -3.35
C LEU A 346 4.13 22.40 -4.33
N LEU A 347 4.26 21.13 -4.70
CA LEU A 347 5.22 20.67 -5.70
C LEU A 347 4.74 21.05 -7.10
N PRO A 348 5.63 21.47 -8.02
CA PRO A 348 5.25 21.70 -9.40
C PRO A 348 4.87 20.39 -10.08
N ARG A 349 3.90 20.44 -11.01
CA ARG A 349 3.59 19.30 -11.86
C ARG A 349 4.76 18.99 -12.78
N VAL A 350 5.19 17.73 -12.78
CA VAL A 350 6.14 17.20 -13.75
C VAL A 350 5.42 17.10 -15.08
N THR A 351 5.83 17.90 -16.07
CA THR A 351 5.30 17.76 -17.43
C THR A 351 6.00 16.55 -18.06
N PRO A 352 5.27 15.55 -18.60
CA PRO A 352 5.90 14.49 -19.36
C PRO A 352 6.69 15.12 -20.51
N THR A 353 7.97 14.79 -20.65
CA THR A 353 8.73 15.18 -21.83
C THR A 353 8.01 14.60 -23.05
N ALA A 354 7.71 15.44 -24.04
CA ALA A 354 7.14 14.98 -25.29
C ALA A 354 8.06 13.91 -25.88
N PRO A 355 7.55 12.76 -26.38
CA PRO A 355 8.40 11.79 -27.05
C PRO A 355 9.11 12.52 -28.19
N THR A 356 10.44 12.53 -28.13
CA THR A 356 11.24 13.13 -29.19
C THR A 356 10.84 12.45 -30.49
N PRO A 357 10.42 13.17 -31.54
CA PRO A 357 10.08 12.54 -32.80
C PRO A 357 11.31 11.79 -33.30
N LEU A 358 11.19 10.46 -33.40
CA LEU A 358 12.16 9.59 -34.06
C LEU A 358 12.19 9.99 -35.53
N ASN A 359 12.98 11.00 -35.88
CA ASN A 359 13.47 11.30 -37.23
C ASN A 359 14.47 12.46 -37.18
N ALA A 360 15.72 12.15 -36.83
CA ALA A 360 16.91 12.85 -37.32
C ALA A 360 18.18 12.12 -36.88
N LEU A 361 18.36 10.89 -37.35
CA LEU A 361 19.65 10.25 -37.61
C LEU A 361 19.34 8.93 -38.32
N GLY A 362 19.53 8.95 -39.64
CA GLY A 362 19.31 7.77 -40.47
C GLY A 362 20.34 6.67 -40.21
N ILE A 363 19.98 5.51 -40.74
CA ILE A 363 20.75 4.27 -40.92
C ILE A 363 20.54 3.23 -39.80
N PHE A 364 20.22 2.00 -40.24
CA PHE A 364 19.66 0.83 -39.56
C PHE A 364 18.15 0.94 -39.31
N GLY A 365 17.25 0.42 -40.15
CA GLY A 365 17.29 -0.84 -40.89
C GLY A 365 16.14 -1.70 -40.39
N LEU A 366 15.18 -2.01 -41.27
CA LEU A 366 13.92 -2.72 -41.03
C LEU A 366 14.09 -4.01 -40.20
N GLU A 367 13.62 -4.05 -38.94
CA GLU A 367 13.32 -5.31 -38.21
C GLU A 367 12.26 -5.18 -37.08
N ARG A 368 11.29 -4.25 -37.19
CA ARG A 368 10.20 -4.12 -36.19
C ARG A 368 8.80 -4.05 -36.77
N LEU A 369 8.48 -4.91 -37.76
CA LEU A 369 7.13 -5.01 -38.33
C LEU A 369 6.65 -6.44 -38.59
N LYS A 370 7.03 -7.41 -37.75
CA LYS A 370 6.40 -8.74 -37.75
C LYS A 370 6.09 -9.19 -36.33
N GLY A 371 4.82 -9.03 -35.95
CA GLY A 371 4.31 -9.49 -34.66
C GLY A 371 2.83 -9.19 -34.45
N ILE A 372 2.06 -9.08 -35.54
CA ILE A 372 0.59 -9.11 -35.49
C ILE A 372 0.19 -10.26 -36.39
N PHE A 373 -0.68 -11.14 -35.88
CA PHE A 373 -1.32 -12.31 -36.49
C PHE A 373 -0.73 -13.70 -36.18
N TYR A 374 -1.49 -14.40 -35.33
CA TYR A 374 -2.08 -15.73 -35.53
C TYR A 374 -1.71 -16.89 -34.58
N HIS A 375 -2.78 -17.64 -34.32
CA HIS A 375 -3.00 -18.71 -33.36
C HIS A 375 -2.65 -20.10 -33.94
N ALA A 376 -2.37 -21.05 -33.04
CA ALA A 376 -2.55 -22.51 -33.14
C ALA A 376 -1.45 -23.43 -33.75
N ARG A 377 -1.26 -24.55 -32.99
CA ARG A 377 -0.67 -25.88 -33.29
C ARG A 377 0.82 -26.17 -33.00
N SER A 378 1.01 -26.82 -31.84
CA SER A 378 1.60 -28.15 -31.61
C SER A 378 3.02 -28.51 -32.12
N ILE A 379 3.88 -28.86 -31.15
CA ILE A 379 4.84 -29.98 -31.04
C ILE A 379 5.54 -30.42 -32.35
N ILE A 380 6.86 -30.25 -32.40
CA ILE A 380 7.89 -31.26 -32.75
C ILE A 380 9.27 -30.56 -32.86
N LEU A 381 10.30 -31.21 -32.31
CA LEU A 381 11.75 -30.94 -32.36
C LEU A 381 12.32 -29.93 -31.36
N GLY A 382 13.06 -30.49 -30.39
CA GLY A 382 13.98 -29.78 -29.54
C GLY A 382 15.19 -29.24 -30.32
N GLY A 383 15.71 -28.14 -29.82
CA GLY A 383 16.92 -27.50 -30.33
C GLY A 383 17.21 -26.26 -29.49
N PHE A 384 18.37 -26.26 -28.86
CA PHE A 384 18.92 -25.19 -28.04
C PHE A 384 18.73 -23.79 -28.65
N TYR A 385 18.18 -22.86 -27.87
CA TYR A 385 18.34 -21.42 -28.09
C TYR A 385 18.96 -20.79 -26.83
N PRO A 386 19.87 -19.81 -27.00
CA PRO A 386 20.49 -19.09 -25.90
C PRO A 386 19.45 -18.29 -25.11
N LYS A 387 19.66 -18.15 -23.79
CA LYS A 387 18.84 -17.33 -22.90
C LYS A 387 18.75 -15.90 -23.43
N GLU A 388 17.59 -15.53 -23.97
CA GLU A 388 17.25 -14.11 -24.16
C GLU A 388 17.06 -13.43 -22.79
N PRO A 389 17.44 -12.15 -22.66
CA PRO A 389 17.21 -11.40 -21.44
C PRO A 389 15.70 -11.20 -21.24
N GLN A 390 15.25 -11.63 -20.06
CA GLN A 390 13.86 -11.56 -19.58
C GLN A 390 13.28 -10.15 -19.80
N SER A 391 12.19 -10.05 -20.56
CA SER A 391 11.39 -8.82 -20.66
C SER A 391 10.58 -8.65 -19.37
N GLN A 392 11.20 -8.02 -18.37
CA GLN A 392 10.51 -7.51 -17.19
C GLN A 392 9.71 -6.27 -17.60
N ALA A 393 8.44 -6.17 -17.20
CA ALA A 393 7.70 -4.92 -17.32
C ALA A 393 8.43 -3.81 -16.54
N PRO A 394 8.63 -2.61 -17.12
CA PRO A 394 9.36 -1.53 -16.46
C PRO A 394 8.54 -1.01 -15.27
N ALA A 395 9.20 -0.81 -14.14
CA ALA A 395 8.60 -0.23 -12.94
C ALA A 395 8.35 1.29 -13.13
N ALA A 396 7.43 1.86 -12.35
CA ALA A 396 6.92 3.23 -12.52
C ALA A 396 8.01 4.31 -12.61
N THR A 397 9.11 4.08 -11.90
CA THR A 397 10.25 4.98 -11.81
C THR A 397 11.27 4.85 -12.97
N GLU A 398 11.08 3.90 -13.88
CA GLU A 398 11.86 3.77 -15.12
C GLU A 398 11.23 4.54 -16.31
N MET A 399 9.94 4.90 -16.23
CA MET A 399 9.17 5.47 -17.35
C MET A 399 9.24 7.00 -17.51
N VAL A 400 9.96 7.71 -16.65
CA VAL A 400 10.11 9.17 -16.73
C VAL A 400 11.53 9.53 -17.20
N VAL A 401 11.65 9.98 -18.46
CA VAL A 401 12.87 10.61 -19.01
C VAL A 401 12.73 12.12 -18.95
#